data_AF-A0A8J3FDV6-F1
#
_entry.id   AF-A0A8J3FDV6-F1
#
_cell.length_a   1.000
_cell.length_b   1.000
_cell.length_c   1.000
_cell.angle_alpha   90.00
_cell.angle_beta   90.00
_cell.angle_gamma   90.00
#
_symmetry.space_group_name_H-M   'P 1'
#
loop_
_entity.id
_entity.type
_entity.pdbx_description
1 polymer ?
#
loop_
_entity_poly.entity_id
_entity_poly.type
_entity_poly.pdbx_seq_one_letter_code
_entity_poly.pdbx_strand_id
1 'polypeptide(L)'
;MAAPVVYLSFVIEPREAVKLAVAQLLDDGHDVILVTMRAEAWADLAARPGLRVFDIGAAEYRHPARAGLLSIVDRRPRRVLRGLAAATARRRGVSAAVGGFERGYGKLTGAFDRYVYLRGYRLFRPYVLARLADRAVGRLLPPEVRLIVAADSLAVNYGHWLARRYPAAVASADYHRRPDPAPAAG
;
A
#
# COMPACT_ATOMS: atom_id res chain seq x y z
N MET A 1 7.77 16.72 25.01
CA MET A 1 6.90 16.75 23.82
C MET A 1 6.03 15.49 23.84
N ALA A 2 4.74 15.60 23.52
CA ALA A 2 3.86 14.43 23.50
C ALA A 2 4.25 13.49 22.34
N ALA A 3 4.13 12.18 22.55
CA ALA A 3 4.36 11.21 21.48
C ALA A 3 3.36 11.45 20.34
N PRO A 4 3.81 11.49 19.07
CA PRO A 4 2.95 11.89 17.96
C PRO A 4 1.94 10.82 17.55
N VAL A 5 0.97 11.25 16.75
CA VAL A 5 -0.01 10.41 16.06
C VAL A 5 0.52 10.07 14.67
N VAL A 6 0.58 8.78 14.32
CA VAL A 6 0.87 8.34 12.96
C VAL A 6 -0.45 8.09 12.24
N TYR A 7 -0.66 8.82 11.15
CA TYR A 7 -1.88 8.77 10.35
C TYR A 7 -1.55 8.22 8.95
N LEU A 8 -2.21 7.15 8.54
CA LEU A 8 -1.92 6.44 7.30
C LEU A 8 -3.09 6.60 6.34
N SER A 9 -2.84 7.20 5.16
CA SER A 9 -3.82 7.34 4.09
C SER A 9 -3.18 7.04 2.74
N PHE A 10 -3.38 5.82 2.26
CA PHE A 10 -2.79 5.30 1.03
C PHE A 10 -3.74 5.40 -0.17
N VAL A 11 -4.92 6.00 -0.01
CA VAL A 11 -5.72 6.46 -1.15
C VAL A 11 -5.10 7.72 -1.75
N ILE A 12 -5.09 7.83 -3.08
CA ILE A 12 -4.54 8.98 -3.82
C ILE A 12 -5.36 10.26 -3.58
N GLU A 13 -6.67 10.09 -3.39
CA GLU A 13 -7.63 11.14 -3.05
C GLU A 13 -8.28 10.79 -1.72
N PRO A 14 -7.79 11.37 -0.61
CA PRO A 14 -8.42 11.17 0.69
C PRO A 14 -9.81 11.80 0.67
N ARG A 15 -10.75 11.18 1.40
CA ARG A 15 -12.07 11.77 1.60
C ARG A 15 -11.95 13.02 2.48
N GLU A 16 -12.79 14.02 2.27
CA GLU A 16 -12.83 15.23 3.10
C GLU A 16 -12.98 14.93 4.60
N ALA A 17 -13.77 13.91 4.96
CA ALA A 17 -13.89 13.47 6.35
C ALA A 17 -12.56 13.02 6.99
N VAL A 18 -11.66 12.45 6.20
CA VAL A 18 -10.32 12.01 6.66
C VAL A 18 -9.40 13.23 6.84
N LYS A 19 -9.48 14.20 5.93
CA LYS A 19 -8.76 15.48 6.07
C LYS A 19 -9.22 16.23 7.32
N LEU A 20 -10.53 16.31 7.53
CA LEU A 20 -11.11 16.95 8.70
C LEU A 20 -10.66 16.29 10.00
N ALA A 21 -10.57 14.97 10.04
CA ALA A 21 -10.07 14.26 11.21
C ALA A 21 -8.59 14.59 11.51
N VAL A 22 -7.75 14.69 10.49
CA VAL A 22 -6.35 15.13 10.66
C VAL A 22 -6.28 16.60 11.12
N ALA A 23 -7.08 17.48 10.51
CA ALA A 23 -7.18 18.88 10.91
C ALA A 23 -7.57 19.01 12.39
N GLN A 24 -8.58 18.25 12.83
CA GLN A 24 -9.02 18.23 14.22
C GLN A 24 -7.90 17.79 15.17
N LEU A 25 -7.10 16.79 14.82
CA LEU A 25 -5.95 16.37 15.64
C LEU A 25 -4.91 17.50 15.78
N LEU A 26 -4.66 18.24 14.70
CA LEU A 26 -3.76 19.40 14.71
C LEU A 26 -4.34 20.56 15.54
N ASP A 27 -5.66 20.81 15.44
CA ASP A 27 -6.38 21.79 16.26
C ASP A 27 -6.33 21.45 17.75
N ASP A 28 -6.40 20.16 18.08
CA ASP A 28 -6.27 19.63 19.44
C ASP A 28 -4.79 19.67 19.94
N GLY A 29 -3.85 20.17 19.12
CA GLY A 29 -2.44 20.35 19.48
C GLY A 29 -1.57 19.09 19.37
N HIS A 30 -2.03 18.07 18.65
CA HIS A 30 -1.26 16.86 18.41
C HIS A 30 -0.27 17.02 17.25
N ASP A 31 0.96 16.54 17.45
CA ASP A 31 1.89 16.32 16.34
C ASP A 31 1.41 15.12 15.51
N VAL A 32 1.17 15.35 14.21
CA VAL A 32 0.70 14.34 13.27
C VAL A 32 1.77 14.01 12.25
N ILE A 33 2.10 12.73 12.14
CA ILE A 33 2.91 12.17 11.07
C ILE A 33 1.97 11.52 10.06
N LEU A 34 1.73 12.20 8.94
CA LEU A 34 0.91 11.69 7.86
C LEU A 34 1.78 10.91 6.86
N VAL A 35 1.46 9.63 6.64
CA VAL A 35 2.05 8.83 5.57
C VAL A 35 1.03 8.66 4.46
N THR A 36 1.35 9.15 3.27
CA THR A 36 0.39 9.21 2.16
C THR A 36 0.98 8.90 0.80
N MET A 37 0.12 8.48 -0.13
CA MET A 37 0.46 8.23 -1.52
C MET A 37 0.64 9.49 -2.37
N ARG A 38 0.12 10.63 -1.93
CA ARG A 38 0.19 11.89 -2.69
C ARG A 38 0.12 13.08 -1.75
N ALA A 39 1.25 13.71 -1.44
CA ALA A 39 1.30 14.84 -0.52
C ALA A 39 0.51 16.05 -1.03
N GLU A 40 0.42 16.25 -2.35
CA GLU A 40 -0.32 17.36 -2.96
C GLU A 40 -1.82 17.29 -2.66
N ALA A 41 -2.35 16.08 -2.42
CA ALA A 41 -3.74 15.90 -2.03
C ALA A 41 -4.06 16.47 -0.64
N TRP A 42 -3.04 16.85 0.12
CA TRP A 42 -3.09 17.38 1.48
C TRP A 42 -2.53 18.81 1.58
N ALA A 43 -2.38 19.50 0.45
CA ALA A 43 -1.78 20.83 0.38
C ALA A 43 -2.49 21.87 1.27
N ASP A 44 -3.80 21.70 1.49
CA ASP A 44 -4.62 22.52 2.38
C ASP A 44 -4.20 22.43 3.85
N LEU A 45 -3.63 21.29 4.28
CA LEU A 45 -3.14 21.09 5.64
C LEU A 45 -1.62 21.20 5.76
N ALA A 46 -0.88 21.19 4.64
CA ALA A 46 0.58 21.10 4.62
C ALA A 46 1.30 22.25 5.34
N ALA A 47 0.67 23.44 5.41
CA ALA A 47 1.23 24.60 6.11
C ALA A 47 0.93 24.62 7.62
N ARG A 48 0.13 23.67 8.14
CA ARG A 48 -0.27 23.66 9.54
C ARG A 48 0.90 23.22 10.44
N PRO A 49 1.15 23.91 11.56
CA PRO A 49 2.16 23.47 12.53
C PRO A 49 1.80 22.10 13.10
N GLY A 50 2.80 21.29 13.42
CA GLY A 50 2.62 19.94 13.95
C GLY A 50 2.36 18.86 12.90
N LEU A 51 2.15 19.21 11.62
CA LEU A 51 1.99 18.23 10.55
C LEU A 51 3.34 17.93 9.88
N ARG A 52 3.68 16.63 9.79
CA ARG A 52 4.77 16.13 8.96
C ARG A 52 4.22 15.16 7.93
N VAL A 53 4.38 15.46 6.65
CA VAL A 53 3.86 14.65 5.55
C VAL A 53 4.99 13.84 4.90
N PHE A 54 4.79 12.54 4.80
CA PHE A 54 5.66 11.61 4.07
C PHE A 54 4.94 11.07 2.84
N ASP A 55 5.40 11.51 1.67
CA ASP A 55 4.96 10.99 0.39
C ASP A 55 5.68 9.68 0.05
N ILE A 56 4.92 8.60 -0.09
CA ILE A 56 5.42 7.29 -0.53
C ILE A 56 5.05 6.98 -1.99
N GLY A 57 4.28 7.85 -2.66
CA GLY A 57 3.89 7.69 -4.06
C GLY A 57 5.02 7.93 -5.04
N ALA A 58 5.88 8.91 -4.77
CA ALA A 58 7.10 9.11 -5.56
C ALA A 58 8.02 7.87 -5.49
N ALA A 59 8.03 7.18 -4.34
CA ALA A 59 8.71 5.90 -4.17
C ALA A 59 7.97 4.78 -4.92
N GLU A 60 6.64 4.67 -4.87
CA GLU A 60 5.86 3.66 -5.64
C GLU A 60 6.11 3.79 -7.15
N TYR A 61 6.15 5.02 -7.69
CA TYR A 61 6.33 5.26 -9.12
C TYR A 61 7.74 4.90 -9.63
N ARG A 62 8.77 5.15 -8.81
CA ARG A 62 10.18 4.83 -9.14
C ARG A 62 10.58 3.41 -8.76
N HIS A 63 9.84 2.72 -7.88
CA HIS A 63 10.29 1.44 -7.36
C HIS A 63 10.19 0.34 -8.43
N PRO A 64 11.24 -0.46 -8.65
CA PRO A 64 11.15 -1.68 -9.44
C PRO A 64 10.24 -2.72 -8.78
N ALA A 65 9.52 -2.44 -7.70
CA ALA A 65 8.49 -3.33 -7.16
C ALA A 65 7.36 -3.54 -8.17
N ARG A 66 7.09 -2.56 -9.04
CA ARG A 66 6.24 -2.72 -10.23
C ARG A 66 6.75 -3.82 -11.17
N ALA A 67 8.08 -3.98 -11.29
CA ALA A 67 8.76 -4.97 -12.13
C ALA A 67 9.14 -6.28 -11.40
N GLY A 68 9.41 -6.24 -10.10
CA GLY A 68 9.77 -7.40 -9.28
C GLY A 68 8.56 -8.23 -8.88
N LEU A 69 7.37 -7.62 -8.77
CA LEU A 69 6.11 -8.37 -8.71
C LEU A 69 5.80 -9.05 -10.04
N LEU A 70 6.20 -8.48 -11.18
CA LEU A 70 6.22 -9.24 -12.43
C LEU A 70 7.12 -10.47 -12.22
N SER A 71 8.35 -10.34 -11.72
CA SER A 71 9.24 -11.50 -11.53
C SER A 71 8.71 -12.59 -10.58
N ILE A 72 7.92 -12.26 -9.55
CA ILE A 72 7.32 -13.25 -8.63
C ILE A 72 6.12 -13.95 -9.27
N VAL A 73 5.28 -13.21 -10.02
CA VAL A 73 4.14 -13.76 -10.77
C VAL A 73 4.61 -14.52 -12.03
N ASP A 74 5.73 -14.09 -12.63
CA ASP A 74 6.33 -14.57 -13.88
C ASP A 74 7.23 -15.80 -13.70
N ARG A 75 7.48 -16.23 -12.45
CA ARG A 75 8.19 -17.50 -12.17
C ARG A 75 7.34 -18.76 -12.36
N ARG A 76 6.03 -18.64 -12.59
CA ARG A 76 5.12 -19.79 -12.76
C ARG A 76 4.15 -19.79 -13.97
N PRO A 77 4.13 -18.84 -14.94
CA PRO A 77 3.25 -18.98 -16.10
C PRO A 77 3.60 -20.21 -16.93
N ARG A 78 4.90 -20.48 -17.12
CA ARG A 78 5.36 -21.60 -17.96
C ARG A 78 4.92 -22.97 -17.44
N ARG A 79 4.78 -23.18 -16.13
CA ARG A 79 4.33 -24.48 -15.57
C ARG A 79 2.81 -24.65 -15.66
N VAL A 80 2.06 -23.59 -15.37
CA VAL A 80 0.59 -23.61 -15.47
C VAL A 80 0.16 -23.74 -16.94
N LEU A 81 0.83 -23.02 -17.86
CA LEU A 81 0.58 -23.12 -19.30
C LEU A 81 1.02 -24.46 -19.88
N ARG A 82 2.15 -25.06 -19.42
CA ARG A 82 2.50 -26.44 -19.81
C ARG A 82 1.49 -27.46 -19.28
N GLY A 83 0.98 -27.28 -18.07
CA GLY A 83 -0.06 -28.14 -17.50
C GLY A 83 -1.38 -28.05 -18.28
N LEU A 84 -1.80 -26.83 -18.63
CA LEU A 84 -2.99 -26.60 -19.45
C LEU A 84 -2.79 -27.09 -20.88
N ALA A 85 -1.65 -26.80 -21.52
CA ALA A 85 -1.31 -27.27 -22.86
C ALA A 85 -1.26 -28.80 -22.92
N ALA A 86 -0.67 -29.46 -21.91
CA ALA A 86 -0.64 -30.92 -21.80
C ALA A 86 -2.04 -31.52 -21.56
N ALA A 87 -2.88 -30.86 -20.76
CA ALA A 87 -4.26 -31.27 -20.54
C ALA A 87 -5.14 -31.10 -21.79
N THR A 88 -4.95 -30.01 -22.55
CA THR A 88 -5.66 -29.79 -23.83
C THR A 88 -5.13 -30.66 -24.95
N ALA A 89 -3.81 -30.96 -24.99
CA ALA A 89 -3.20 -31.88 -25.95
C ALA A 89 -3.63 -33.34 -25.68
N ARG A 90 -3.90 -33.71 -24.42
CA ARG A 90 -4.51 -35.01 -24.09
C ARG A 90 -5.97 -35.13 -24.56
N ARG A 91 -6.66 -34.01 -24.79
CA ARG A 91 -8.09 -33.98 -25.17
C ARG A 91 -8.34 -33.86 -26.67
N ARG A 92 -7.33 -33.51 -27.47
CA ARG A 92 -7.44 -33.43 -28.93
C ARG A 92 -6.27 -34.17 -29.57
N GLY A 93 -6.60 -35.24 -30.28
CA GLY A 93 -5.68 -36.01 -31.11
C GLY A 93 -4.84 -35.11 -32.02
N VAL A 94 -3.62 -35.58 -32.23
CA VAL A 94 -2.46 -34.90 -32.82
C VAL A 94 -2.73 -34.29 -34.20
N SER A 95 -1.96 -33.24 -34.49
CA SER A 95 -1.53 -32.77 -35.83
C SER A 95 -2.25 -31.55 -36.41
N ALA A 96 -1.46 -30.62 -36.96
CA ALA A 96 -1.85 -29.49 -37.84
C ALA A 96 -2.04 -28.05 -37.27
N ALA A 97 -1.28 -27.58 -36.27
CA ALA A 97 -1.29 -26.13 -35.95
C ALA A 97 0.00 -25.53 -35.38
N VAL A 98 1.19 -26.04 -35.75
CA VAL A 98 2.46 -25.55 -35.16
C VAL A 98 3.04 -24.31 -35.90
N GLY A 99 2.57 -23.96 -37.11
CA GLY A 99 3.14 -22.84 -37.89
C GLY A 99 2.48 -21.46 -37.71
N GLY A 100 1.27 -21.39 -37.14
CA GLY A 100 0.49 -20.14 -37.02
C GLY A 100 0.46 -19.54 -35.61
N PHE A 101 0.99 -20.25 -34.61
CA PHE A 101 0.75 -19.94 -33.21
C PHE A 101 1.68 -18.84 -32.65
N GLU A 102 2.88 -18.68 -33.21
CA GLU A 102 3.90 -17.77 -32.67
C GLU A 102 3.54 -16.29 -32.80
N ARG A 103 2.82 -15.88 -33.86
CA ARG A 103 2.40 -14.49 -34.07
C ARG A 103 1.13 -14.10 -33.31
N GLY A 104 0.27 -15.05 -32.96
CA GLY A 104 -0.89 -14.82 -32.10
C GLY A 104 -0.54 -14.79 -30.61
N TYR A 105 0.54 -15.48 -30.22
CA TYR A 105 0.94 -15.63 -28.82
C TYR A 105 1.39 -14.30 -28.19
N GLY A 106 2.16 -13.47 -28.92
CA GLY A 106 2.70 -12.21 -28.38
C GLY A 106 1.63 -11.17 -28.00
N LYS A 107 0.49 -11.16 -28.70
CA LYS A 107 -0.65 -10.26 -28.38
C LYS A 107 -1.50 -10.80 -27.24
N LEU A 108 -1.67 -12.13 -27.15
CA LEU A 108 -2.39 -12.78 -26.07
C LEU A 108 -1.61 -12.76 -24.75
N THR A 109 -0.28 -12.90 -24.78
CA THR A 109 0.55 -12.76 -23.58
C THR A 109 0.54 -11.33 -23.06
N GLY A 110 0.64 -10.30 -23.91
CA GLY A 110 0.58 -8.91 -23.44
C GLY A 110 -0.75 -8.54 -22.77
N ALA A 111 -1.88 -9.02 -23.31
CA ALA A 111 -3.20 -8.78 -22.73
C ALA A 111 -3.45 -9.62 -21.46
N PHE A 112 -3.02 -10.89 -21.46
CA PHE A 112 -3.12 -11.78 -20.31
C PHE A 112 -2.22 -11.30 -19.17
N ASP A 113 -0.97 -10.91 -19.47
CA ASP A 113 -0.04 -10.34 -18.52
C ASP A 113 -0.60 -9.07 -17.93
N ARG A 114 -1.13 -8.13 -18.73
CA ARG A 114 -1.77 -6.92 -18.19
C ARG A 114 -2.98 -7.25 -17.31
N TYR A 115 -3.84 -8.19 -17.71
CA TYR A 115 -5.05 -8.52 -16.97
C TYR A 115 -4.75 -9.25 -15.64
N VAL A 116 -3.90 -10.28 -15.69
CA VAL A 116 -3.46 -11.04 -14.51
C VAL A 116 -2.57 -10.18 -13.62
N TYR A 117 -1.74 -9.31 -14.19
CA TYR A 117 -0.95 -8.32 -13.47
C TYR A 117 -1.84 -7.37 -12.69
N LEU A 118 -2.81 -6.70 -13.33
CA LEU A 118 -3.67 -5.74 -12.64
C LEU A 118 -4.48 -6.43 -11.53
N ARG A 119 -4.92 -7.67 -11.76
CA ARG A 119 -5.71 -8.43 -10.79
C ARG A 119 -4.87 -8.99 -9.64
N GLY A 120 -3.68 -9.54 -9.92
CA GLY A 120 -2.74 -10.03 -8.91
C GLY A 120 -2.11 -8.88 -8.12
N TYR A 121 -1.71 -7.81 -8.81
CA TYR A 121 -1.18 -6.61 -8.18
C TYR A 121 -2.20 -6.00 -7.22
N ARG A 122 -3.49 -5.96 -7.56
CA ARG A 122 -4.54 -5.51 -6.62
C ARG A 122 -4.53 -6.27 -5.28
N LEU A 123 -4.22 -7.56 -5.29
CA LEU A 123 -4.14 -8.37 -4.07
C LEU A 123 -2.87 -8.10 -3.26
N PHE A 124 -1.73 -7.92 -3.94
CA PHE A 124 -0.43 -7.71 -3.28
C PHE A 124 -0.10 -6.25 -2.98
N ARG A 125 -0.79 -5.30 -3.61
CA ARG A 125 -0.54 -3.87 -3.48
C ARG A 125 -0.50 -3.40 -2.02
N PRO A 126 -1.42 -3.81 -1.12
CA PRO A 126 -1.34 -3.44 0.29
C PRO A 126 -0.01 -3.85 0.95
N TYR A 127 0.53 -5.04 0.62
CA TYR A 127 1.81 -5.51 1.15
C TYR A 127 3.00 -4.74 0.56
N VAL A 128 2.95 -4.43 -0.74
CA VAL A 128 3.97 -3.60 -1.39
C VAL A 128 4.03 -2.22 -0.76
N LEU A 129 2.87 -1.58 -0.61
CA LEU A 129 2.76 -0.28 0.02
C LEU A 129 3.29 -0.30 1.45
N ALA A 130 2.96 -1.33 2.24
CA ALA A 130 3.53 -1.48 3.59
C ALA A 130 5.06 -1.56 3.58
N ARG A 131 5.66 -2.30 2.64
CA ARG A 131 7.12 -2.43 2.54
C ARG A 131 7.79 -1.15 2.02
N LEU A 132 7.13 -0.42 1.13
CA LEU A 132 7.60 0.88 0.65
C LEU A 132 7.53 1.92 1.77
N ALA A 133 6.41 1.97 2.49
CA ALA A 133 6.23 2.85 3.63
C ALA A 133 7.27 2.58 4.73
N ASP A 134 7.54 1.31 5.05
CA ASP A 134 8.59 0.95 6.00
C ASP A 134 9.97 1.44 5.57
N ARG A 135 10.34 1.26 4.30
CA ARG A 135 11.62 1.75 3.79
C ARG A 135 11.73 3.26 3.78
N ALA A 136 10.66 3.94 3.38
CA ALA A 136 10.66 5.39 3.21
C ALA A 136 10.58 6.10 4.57
N VAL A 137 9.75 5.61 5.47
CA VAL A 137 9.36 6.34 6.70
C VAL A 137 9.77 5.60 7.96
N GLY A 138 9.94 4.27 7.92
CA GLY A 138 10.19 3.47 9.12
C GLY A 138 11.41 3.90 9.93
N ARG A 139 12.46 4.46 9.32
CA ARG A 139 13.62 5.01 10.06
C ARG A 139 13.43 6.46 10.52
N LEU A 140 12.47 7.16 9.96
CA LEU A 140 12.15 8.56 10.25
C LEU A 140 11.05 8.69 11.32
N LEU A 141 10.33 7.59 11.58
CA LEU A 141 9.38 7.54 12.68
C LEU A 141 10.11 7.64 14.03
N PRO A 142 9.55 8.38 14.99
CA PRO A 142 10.09 8.50 16.33
C PRO A 142 10.09 7.14 17.07
N PRO A 143 10.86 7.03 18.17
CA PRO A 143 10.90 5.81 18.99
C PRO A 143 9.57 5.54 19.70
N GLU A 144 8.75 6.56 19.91
CA GLU A 144 7.46 6.47 20.57
C GLU A 144 6.36 7.04 19.69
N VAL A 145 5.21 6.36 19.67
CA VAL A 145 4.01 6.73 18.94
C VAL A 145 2.83 6.50 19.88
N ARG A 146 1.91 7.45 19.98
CA ARG A 146 0.74 7.34 20.88
C ARG A 146 -0.44 6.66 20.20
N LEU A 147 -0.65 6.96 18.93
CA LEU A 147 -1.78 6.48 18.15
C LEU A 147 -1.35 6.21 16.71
N ILE A 148 -1.82 5.11 16.15
CA ILE A 148 -1.68 4.72 14.75
C ILE A 148 -3.09 4.63 14.16
N VAL A 149 -3.39 5.44 13.15
CA VAL A 149 -4.67 5.42 12.44
C VAL A 149 -4.46 4.92 11.02
N ALA A 150 -5.10 3.82 10.65
CA ALA A 150 -5.19 3.34 9.27
C ALA A 150 -6.51 3.81 8.66
N ALA A 151 -6.51 4.92 7.94
CA ALA A 151 -7.74 5.57 7.45
C ALA A 151 -8.38 4.86 6.24
N ASP A 152 -7.69 3.91 5.63
CA ASP A 152 -8.21 3.12 4.51
C ASP A 152 -7.66 1.69 4.50
N SER A 153 -8.30 0.83 3.71
CA SER A 153 -7.99 -0.60 3.62
C SER A 153 -6.57 -0.90 3.12
N LEU A 154 -5.96 -0.02 2.32
CA LEU A 154 -4.59 -0.22 1.82
C LEU A 154 -3.56 0.05 2.92
N ALA A 155 -3.88 0.96 3.84
CA ALA A 155 -3.04 1.31 4.98
C ALA A 155 -3.05 0.26 6.11
N VAL A 156 -4.11 -0.56 6.23
CA VAL A 156 -4.29 -1.52 7.34
C VAL A 156 -3.08 -2.44 7.53
N ASN A 157 -2.51 -2.98 6.46
CA ASN A 157 -1.35 -3.88 6.57
C ASN A 157 -0.11 -3.18 7.16
N TYR A 158 0.12 -1.93 6.77
CA TYR A 158 1.22 -1.16 7.34
C TYR A 158 0.91 -0.74 8.78
N GLY A 159 -0.33 -0.35 9.07
CA GLY A 159 -0.79 -0.08 10.43
C GLY A 159 -0.61 -1.27 11.36
N HIS A 160 -0.94 -2.49 10.91
CA HIS A 160 -0.69 -3.71 11.66
C HIS A 160 0.80 -3.94 11.93
N TRP A 161 1.65 -3.71 10.92
CA TRP A 161 3.10 -3.82 11.09
C TRP A 161 3.63 -2.80 12.11
N LEU A 162 3.15 -1.54 12.05
CA LEU A 162 3.51 -0.51 13.02
C LEU A 162 3.00 -0.84 14.43
N ALA A 163 1.80 -1.38 14.58
CA ALA A 163 1.26 -1.78 15.88
C ALA A 163 2.16 -2.84 16.57
N ARG A 164 2.76 -3.74 15.78
CA ARG A 164 3.74 -4.71 16.30
C ARG A 164 5.07 -4.06 16.70
N ARG A 165 5.47 -3.00 15.99
CA ARG A 165 6.69 -2.24 16.28
C ARG A 165 6.53 -1.30 17.48
N TYR A 166 5.33 -0.76 17.67
CA TYR A 166 4.96 0.17 18.74
C TYR A 166 3.87 -0.45 19.61
N PRO A 167 4.20 -1.45 20.45
CA PRO A 167 3.21 -2.19 21.22
C PRO A 167 2.45 -1.35 22.25
N ALA A 168 3.00 -0.20 22.64
CA ALA A 168 2.34 0.76 23.53
C ALA A 168 1.41 1.75 22.80
N ALA A 169 1.46 1.81 21.46
CA ALA A 169 0.60 2.69 20.67
C ALA A 169 -0.81 2.08 20.55
N VAL A 170 -1.83 2.93 20.66
CA VAL A 170 -3.19 2.52 20.27
C VAL A 170 -3.23 2.42 18.75
N ALA A 171 -3.72 1.31 18.20
CA ALA A 171 -3.90 1.15 16.75
C ALA A 171 -5.38 1.07 16.41
N SER A 172 -5.82 1.84 15.42
CA SER A 172 -7.23 1.93 15.01
C SER A 172 -7.37 2.02 13.50
N ALA A 173 -8.45 1.44 12.96
CA ALA A 173 -8.92 1.68 11.60
C ALA A 173 -10.08 2.71 11.55
N ASP A 174 -10.53 3.18 12.72
CA ASP A 174 -11.44 4.31 12.83
C ASP A 174 -10.65 5.62 12.66
N TYR A 175 -10.94 6.33 11.58
CA TYR A 175 -10.25 7.55 11.18
C TYR A 175 -10.59 8.77 12.07
N HIS A 176 -11.65 8.67 12.89
CA HIS A 176 -12.01 9.65 13.93
C HIS A 176 -11.34 9.38 15.28
N ARG A 177 -10.58 8.28 15.41
CA ARG A 177 -9.98 7.90 16.69
C ARG A 177 -9.08 9.02 17.20
N ARG A 178 -9.32 9.42 18.45
CA ARG A 178 -8.48 10.36 19.19
C ARG A 178 -7.56 9.60 20.14
N PRO A 179 -6.38 10.15 20.43
CA PRO A 179 -5.48 9.56 21.39
C PRO A 179 -5.97 9.87 22.81
N ASP A 180 -5.97 8.88 23.71
CA ASP A 180 -6.50 9.05 25.09
C ASP A 180 -5.70 10.12 25.83
N PRO A 181 -6.33 11.01 26.62
CA PRO A 181 -5.62 12.08 27.33
C PRO A 181 -4.45 11.50 28.13
N ALA A 182 -3.31 12.20 28.13
CA ALA A 182 -2.16 11.76 28.90
C ALA A 182 -2.61 11.57 30.36
N PRO A 183 -2.18 10.49 31.04
CA PRO A 183 -2.50 10.33 32.45
C PRO A 183 -2.01 11.59 33.17
N ALA A 184 -2.92 12.23 33.93
CA ALA A 184 -2.56 13.39 34.73
C ALA A 184 -1.36 12.98 35.60
N ALA A 185 -0.24 13.69 35.46
CA ALA A 185 0.93 13.45 36.30
C ALA A 185 0.49 13.72 37.76
N GLY A 186 0.33 12.64 38.53
CA GLY A 186 0.09 12.68 39.97
C GLY A 186 1.40 12.79 40.74
#